data_AF-A0A947G263-F1
#
_entry.id   AF-A0A947G263-F1
#
_cell.length_a   1.000
_cell.length_b   1.000
_cell.length_c   1.000
_cell.angle_alpha   90.00
_cell.angle_beta   90.00
_cell.angle_gamma   90.00
#
_symmetry.space_group_name_H-M   'P 1'
#
loop_
_entity.id
_entity.type
_entity.pdbx_description
1 polymer ?
#
loop_
_entity_poly.entity_id
_entity_poly.type
_entity_poly.pdbx_seq_one_letter_code
_entity_poly.pdbx_strand_id
1 'polypeptide(L)'
;MADFEVVERPGRWSIPFSQERPAAAEAPPMSDADVDLVMSMWPFKDMDPEQFPKRLALRDIIRNDCRIRTFEHGDVIVREGDYG
;
A
#
# COMPACT_ATOMS: atom_id res chain seq x y z
N MET A 1 -13.66 -17.95 34.75
CA MET A 1 -13.57 -18.59 33.42
C MET A 1 -12.91 -17.55 32.52
N ALA A 2 -11.77 -17.87 31.93
CA ALA A 2 -11.11 -16.95 31.01
C ALA A 2 -11.90 -16.96 29.69
N ASP A 3 -12.22 -15.77 29.21
CA ASP A 3 -12.90 -15.57 27.93
C ASP A 3 -11.85 -15.72 26.83
N PHE A 4 -12.08 -16.64 25.88
CA PHE A 4 -11.19 -16.87 24.76
C PHE A 4 -11.80 -16.24 23.52
N GLU A 5 -11.24 -15.09 23.11
CA GLU A 5 -11.62 -14.44 21.88
C GLU A 5 -10.98 -15.16 20.69
N VAL A 6 -11.80 -15.71 19.80
CA VAL A 6 -11.34 -16.33 18.55
C VAL A 6 -10.99 -15.20 17.58
N VAL A 7 -9.69 -14.90 17.45
CA VAL A 7 -9.19 -13.93 16.47
C VAL A 7 -8.96 -14.64 15.13
N GLU A 8 -9.70 -14.25 14.09
CA GLU A 8 -9.42 -14.74 12.74
C GLU A 8 -8.05 -14.26 12.25
N ARG A 9 -7.30 -15.15 11.60
CA ARG A 9 -5.99 -14.81 11.03
C ARG A 9 -6.19 -13.81 9.87
N PRO A 10 -5.60 -12.61 9.93
CA PRO A 10 -5.68 -11.65 8.85
C PRO A 10 -5.10 -12.24 7.55
N GLY A 11 -5.82 -12.03 6.45
CA GLY A 11 -5.32 -12.29 5.11
C GLY A 11 -4.35 -11.19 4.65
N ARG A 12 -3.72 -11.41 3.50
CA ARG A 12 -2.68 -10.51 2.93
C ARG A 12 -3.08 -9.04 2.88
N TRP A 13 -4.32 -8.74 2.48
CA TRP A 13 -4.84 -7.39 2.31
C TRP A 13 -5.92 -7.05 3.34
N SER A 14 -5.92 -7.73 4.48
CA SER A 14 -6.83 -7.37 5.58
C SER A 14 -6.54 -5.98 6.12
N ILE A 15 -5.28 -5.55 6.06
CA ILE A 15 -4.85 -4.17 6.35
C ILE A 15 -3.93 -3.74 5.19
N PRO A 16 -4.32 -2.74 4.39
CA PRO A 16 -3.46 -2.14 3.38
C PRO A 16 -2.20 -1.51 3.99
N PHE A 17 -1.07 -1.57 3.27
CA PHE A 17 0.20 -0.98 3.68
C PHE A 17 0.10 0.53 3.95
N SER A 18 -0.77 1.24 3.23
CA SER A 18 -1.05 2.65 3.48
C SER A 18 -1.62 2.93 4.88
N GLN A 19 -2.12 1.91 5.56
CA GLN A 19 -2.78 1.99 6.89
C GLN A 19 -1.96 1.36 8.03
N GLU A 20 -0.78 0.79 7.79
CA GLU A 20 -0.01 0.02 8.80
C GLU A 20 0.76 0.85 9.87
N ARG A 21 0.77 2.19 9.86
CA ARG A 21 1.51 3.01 10.87
C ARG A 21 0.85 4.35 11.23
N PRO A 22 1.09 4.89 12.46
CA PRO A 22 0.29 5.96 13.04
C PRO A 22 0.79 7.40 12.76
N ALA A 23 1.61 7.64 11.74
CA ALA A 23 2.10 9.02 11.49
C ALA A 23 0.95 10.00 11.13
N ALA A 24 -0.16 9.45 10.63
CA ALA A 24 -1.47 10.07 10.70
C ALA A 24 -2.46 8.93 10.97
N ALA A 25 -3.05 8.87 12.17
CA ALA A 25 -4.05 7.86 12.54
C ALA A 25 -5.33 7.88 11.66
N GLU A 26 -5.34 8.69 10.60
CA GLU A 26 -6.49 9.03 9.77
C GLU A 26 -6.18 8.95 8.26
N ALA A 27 -4.99 8.49 7.84
CA ALA A 27 -4.71 8.37 6.40
C ALA A 27 -5.67 7.35 5.77
N PRO A 28 -6.56 7.77 4.84
CA PRO A 28 -7.47 6.85 4.20
C PRO A 28 -6.68 5.85 3.34
N PRO A 29 -7.28 4.70 2.99
CA PRO A 29 -6.74 3.83 1.94
C PRO A 29 -6.47 4.66 0.67
N MET A 30 -5.50 4.24 -0.13
CA MET A 30 -5.28 4.86 -1.44
C MET A 30 -6.59 4.92 -2.24
N SER A 31 -6.95 6.13 -2.67
CA SER A 31 -8.15 6.37 -3.47
C SER A 31 -8.00 5.80 -4.88
N ASP A 32 -9.10 5.67 -5.63
CA ASP A 32 -9.02 5.32 -7.07
C ASP A 32 -8.14 6.31 -7.85
N ALA A 33 -8.21 7.61 -7.52
CA ALA A 33 -7.42 8.65 -8.16
C ALA A 33 -5.91 8.48 -7.86
N ASP A 34 -5.55 8.06 -6.65
CA ASP A 34 -4.17 7.75 -6.29
C ASP A 34 -3.63 6.55 -7.08
N VAL A 35 -4.46 5.51 -7.25
CA VAL A 35 -4.11 4.34 -8.05
C VAL A 35 -3.98 4.71 -9.52
N ASP A 36 -4.89 5.51 -10.07
CA ASP A 36 -4.83 5.98 -11.45
C ASP A 36 -3.59 6.84 -11.73
N LEU A 37 -3.23 7.71 -10.77
CA LEU A 37 -2.01 8.49 -10.83
C LEU A 37 -0.79 7.58 -10.94
N VAL A 38 -0.66 6.57 -10.08
CA VAL A 38 0.45 5.61 -10.13
C VAL A 38 0.44 4.80 -11.43
N MET A 39 -0.74 4.35 -11.87
CA MET A 39 -0.91 3.63 -13.14
C MET A 39 -0.50 4.46 -14.37
N SER A 40 -0.55 5.80 -14.28
CA SER A 40 -0.10 6.69 -15.35
C SER A 40 1.43 6.87 -15.42
N MET A 41 2.15 6.44 -14.38
CA MET A 41 3.60 6.59 -14.27
C MET A 41 4.33 5.37 -14.83
N TRP A 42 5.55 5.59 -15.31
CA TRP A 42 6.46 4.48 -15.61
C TRP A 42 6.90 3.79 -14.30
N PRO A 43 6.99 2.45 -14.24
CA PRO A 43 6.78 1.48 -15.33
C PRO A 43 5.32 1.03 -15.51
N PHE A 44 4.41 1.35 -14.59
CA PHE A 44 3.05 0.82 -14.55
C PHE A 44 2.23 1.11 -15.82
N LYS A 45 2.42 2.29 -16.43
CA LYS A 45 1.71 2.67 -17.65
C LYS A 45 2.01 1.77 -18.86
N ASP A 46 3.18 1.12 -18.87
CA ASP A 46 3.66 0.28 -19.97
C ASP A 46 3.51 -1.22 -19.65
N MET A 47 3.04 -1.56 -18.44
CA MET A 47 2.74 -2.94 -18.05
C MET A 47 1.40 -3.38 -18.64
N ASP A 48 1.31 -4.65 -19.02
CA ASP A 48 0.05 -5.30 -19.37
C ASP A 48 -0.65 -5.79 -18.09
N PRO A 49 -1.77 -5.17 -17.66
CA PRO A 49 -2.47 -5.57 -16.43
C PRO A 49 -3.10 -6.96 -16.52
N GLU A 50 -3.31 -7.50 -17.73
CA GLU A 50 -3.92 -8.82 -17.92
C GLU A 50 -2.94 -9.97 -17.59
N GLN A 51 -1.64 -9.70 -17.53
CA GLN A 51 -0.63 -10.65 -17.04
C GLN A 51 -0.76 -10.93 -15.54
N PHE A 52 -1.52 -10.11 -14.81
CA PHE A 52 -1.74 -10.25 -13.38
C PHE A 52 -2.97 -11.11 -13.11
N PRO A 53 -2.88 -12.16 -12.27
CA PRO A 53 -4.03 -12.97 -11.89
C PRO A 53 -5.12 -12.12 -11.22
N LYS A 54 -6.40 -12.44 -11.41
CA LYS A 54 -7.52 -11.68 -10.81
C LYS A 54 -7.41 -11.49 -9.29
N ARG A 55 -6.84 -12.47 -8.57
CA ARG A 55 -6.63 -12.39 -7.11
C ARG A 55 -5.50 -11.43 -6.72
N LEU A 56 -4.65 -11.07 -7.67
CA LEU A 56 -3.48 -10.21 -7.52
C LEU A 56 -3.44 -9.21 -8.68
N ALA A 57 -4.57 -8.59 -9.00
CA ALA A 57 -4.64 -7.62 -10.09
C ALA A 57 -3.68 -6.45 -9.79
N LEU A 58 -3.01 -5.92 -10.81
CA LEU A 58 -2.01 -4.85 -10.65
C LEU A 58 -2.55 -3.66 -9.86
N ARG A 59 -3.79 -3.25 -10.14
CA ARG A 59 -4.46 -2.15 -9.41
C ARG A 59 -4.63 -2.45 -7.93
N ASP A 60 -4.96 -3.69 -7.58
CA ASP A 60 -5.13 -4.10 -6.19
C ASP A 60 -3.78 -4.23 -5.47
N ILE A 61 -2.72 -4.65 -6.19
CA ILE A 61 -1.35 -4.61 -5.66
C ILE A 61 -0.96 -3.17 -5.33
N ILE A 62 -1.15 -2.23 -6.25
CA ILE A 62 -0.83 -0.81 -6.00
C ILE A 62 -1.65 -0.27 -4.83
N ARG A 63 -2.96 -0.53 -4.80
CA ARG A 63 -3.84 -0.06 -3.72
C ARG A 63 -3.41 -0.55 -2.35
N ASN A 64 -3.05 -1.83 -2.24
CA ASN A 64 -2.92 -2.48 -0.95
C ASN A 64 -1.46 -2.64 -0.48
N ASP A 65 -0.50 -2.69 -1.40
CA ASP A 65 0.92 -2.93 -1.07
C ASP A 65 1.76 -1.64 -1.14
N CYS A 66 1.20 -0.54 -1.65
CA CYS A 66 1.90 0.74 -1.75
C CYS A 66 1.29 1.80 -0.82
N ARG A 67 1.96 2.95 -0.74
CA ARG A 67 1.44 4.17 -0.13
C ARG A 67 2.05 5.38 -0.81
N ILE A 68 1.27 6.45 -0.96
CA ILE A 68 1.79 7.75 -1.39
C ILE A 68 2.35 8.47 -0.17
N ARG A 69 3.55 9.05 -0.30
CA ARG A 69 4.16 9.90 0.71
C ARG A 69 4.55 11.22 0.07
N THR A 70 4.23 12.31 0.74
CA THR A 70 4.72 13.64 0.42
C THR A 70 5.92 13.95 1.30
N PHE A 71 6.86 14.70 0.75
CA PHE A 71 8.09 15.12 1.42
C PHE A 71 8.31 16.60 1.16
N GLU A 72 8.95 17.28 2.10
CA GLU A 72 9.35 18.66 1.99
C GLU A 72 10.81 18.78 1.52
N HIS A 73 11.19 19.98 1.08
CA HIS A 73 12.55 20.24 0.69
C HIS A 73 13.50 20.09 1.88
N GLY A 74 14.51 19.24 1.74
CA GLY A 74 15.48 18.93 2.80
C GLY A 74 15.17 17.64 3.58
N ASP A 75 14.04 16.97 3.32
CA ASP A 75 13.73 15.68 3.93
C ASP A 75 14.73 14.60 3.50
N VAL A 76 15.26 13.88 4.48
CA VAL A 76 16.06 12.66 4.26
C VAL A 76 15.12 11.46 4.25
N ILE A 77 14.90 10.87 3.07
CA ILE A 77 13.91 9.79 2.87
C ILE A 77 14.46 8.41 3.27
N VAL A 78 15.72 8.14 2.95
CA VAL A 78 16.45 6.89 3.24
C VAL A 78 17.89 7.23 3.58
N ARG A 79 18.47 6.52 4.56
CA ARG A 79 19.88 6.63 4.92
C ARG A 79 20.64 5.36 4.54
N GLU A 80 21.96 5.50 4.40
CA GLU A 80 22.83 4.34 4.28
C GLU A 80 22.66 3.43 5.50
N GLY A 81 22.37 2.16 5.27
CA GLY A 81 22.08 1.18 6.32
C GLY A 81 20.63 1.12 6.77
N ASP A 82 19.74 1.99 6.28
CA ASP A 82 18.30 1.81 6.47
C ASP A 82 17.84 0.58 5.66
N TYR A 83 17.16 -0.34 6.34
CA TYR A 83 16.42 -1.40 5.67
C TYR A 83 15.09 -0.78 5.21
N GLY A 84 14.93 -0.71 3.89
CA GLY A 84 13.68 -0.29 3.25
C GLY A 84 12.49 -1.15 3.64
#